data_AF-A0A173KYS7-F1
#
_entry.id   AF-A0A173KYS7-F1
#
_cell.length_a   1.000
_cell.length_b   1.000
_cell.length_c   1.000
_cell.angle_alpha   90.00
_cell.angle_beta   90.00
_cell.angle_gamma   90.00
#
_symmetry.space_group_name_H-M   'P 1'
#
loop_
_entity.id
_entity.type
_entity.pdbx_description
1 polymer ?
#
loop_
_entity_poly.entity_id
_entity_poly.type
_entity_poly.pdbx_seq_one_letter_code
_entity_poly.pdbx_strand_id
1 'polypeptide(L)'
;MKGLLKLAFLGGLSAVAWRAWQERQARHDLDHRAPVGSYGIVRDAGPEEQHIAAEDWDMVDEQMDESFPASDPPGNYRGIA
;
A
#
# COMPACT_ATOMS: atom_id res chain seq x y z
N MET A 1 -27.40 -19.28 -39.46
CA MET A 1 -27.25 -17.90 -38.91
C MET A 1 -27.66 -17.78 -37.44
N LYS A 2 -28.80 -18.34 -37.00
CA LYS A 2 -29.27 -18.22 -35.60
C LYS A 2 -28.30 -18.80 -34.54
N GLY A 3 -27.54 -19.84 -34.89
CA GLY A 3 -26.52 -20.41 -33.99
C GLY A 3 -25.35 -19.48 -33.72
N LEU A 4 -24.86 -18.78 -34.76
CA LEU A 4 -23.78 -17.81 -34.60
C LEU A 4 -24.20 -16.62 -33.71
N LEU A 5 -25.42 -16.13 -33.90
CA LEU A 5 -25.96 -15.04 -33.07
C LEU A 5 -26.06 -15.45 -31.59
N LYS A 6 -26.45 -16.70 -31.30
CA LYS A 6 -26.48 -17.22 -29.92
C LYS A 6 -25.09 -17.31 -29.30
N LEU A 7 -24.09 -17.76 -30.07
CA LEU A 7 -22.70 -17.82 -29.59
C LEU A 7 -22.11 -16.43 -29.35
N ALA A 8 -22.37 -15.47 -30.25
CA ALA A 8 -21.96 -14.09 -30.05
C ALA A 8 -22.60 -13.46 -28.81
N PHE A 9 -23.90 -13.74 -28.59
CA PHE A 9 -24.61 -13.24 -27.42
C PHE A 9 -24.10 -13.86 -26.11
N LEU A 10 -23.85 -15.17 -26.08
CA LEU A 10 -23.24 -15.85 -24.94
C LEU A 10 -21.82 -15.33 -24.65
N GLY A 11 -20.99 -15.15 -25.69
CA GLY A 11 -19.64 -14.61 -25.56
C GLY A 11 -19.64 -13.19 -25.01
N GLY A 12 -20.52 -12.32 -25.53
CA GLY A 12 -20.68 -10.95 -25.06
C GLY A 12 -21.12 -10.89 -23.59
N LEU A 13 -22.14 -11.64 -23.20
CA LEU A 13 -22.60 -11.70 -21.81
C LEU A 13 -21.51 -12.21 -20.86
N SER A 14 -20.77 -13.24 -21.28
CA SER A 14 -19.69 -13.82 -20.48
C SER A 14 -18.54 -12.81 -20.27
N ALA A 15 -18.15 -12.08 -21.31
CA ALA A 15 -17.10 -11.07 -21.23
C ALA A 15 -17.48 -9.90 -20.30
N VAL A 16 -18.74 -9.44 -20.35
CA VAL A 16 -19.24 -8.40 -19.45
C VAL A 16 -19.27 -8.89 -18.00
N ALA A 17 -19.77 -10.11 -17.75
CA ALA A 17 -19.78 -10.70 -16.41
C ALA A 17 -18.36 -10.87 -15.84
N TRP A 18 -17.42 -11.36 -16.66
CA TRP A 18 -16.02 -11.51 -16.29
C TRP A 18 -15.39 -10.17 -15.91
N ARG A 19 -15.57 -9.15 -16.75
CA ARG A 19 -15.02 -7.82 -16.51
C ARG A 19 -15.59 -7.18 -15.24
N ALA A 20 -16.89 -7.31 -15.00
CA ALA A 20 -17.53 -6.81 -13.79
C ALA A 20 -17.02 -7.50 -12.52
N TRP A 21 -16.75 -8.81 -12.58
CA TRP A 21 -16.14 -9.54 -11.46
C TRP A 21 -14.69 -9.11 -11.22
N GLN A 22 -13.89 -8.97 -12.28
CA GLN A 22 -12.51 -8.52 -12.20
C GLN A 22 -12.40 -7.10 -11.62
N GLU A 23 -13.28 -6.18 -12.02
CA GLU A 23 -13.36 -4.82 -11.46
C GLU A 23 -13.81 -4.79 -9.99
N ARG A 24 -14.63 -5.75 -9.55
CA ARG A 24 -14.99 -5.89 -8.13
C ARG A 24 -13.82 -6.44 -7.31
N GLN A 25 -13.08 -7.41 -7.84
CA GLN A 25 -11.91 -7.97 -7.16
C GLN A 25 -10.81 -6.91 -7.00
N ALA A 26 -10.56 -6.11 -8.05
CA ALA A 26 -9.58 -5.02 -8.00
C ALA A 26 -9.92 -3.92 -6.97
N ARG A 27 -11.22 -3.71 -6.67
CA ARG A 27 -11.64 -2.77 -5.61
C ARG A 27 -11.46 -3.33 -4.20
N HIS A 28 -11.30 -4.65 -4.07
CA HIS A 28 -11.12 -5.33 -2.79
C HIS A 28 -9.64 -5.34 -2.31
N ASP A 29 -8.69 -4.98 -3.18
CA ASP A 29 -7.27 -4.79 -2.87
C ASP A 29 -6.95 -3.39 -2.29
N LEU A 30 -7.98 -2.64 -1.86
CA LEU A 30 -7.80 -1.38 -1.13
C LEU A 30 -7.65 -1.57 0.39
N ASP A 31 -7.61 -2.82 0.87
CA ASP A 31 -7.19 -3.09 2.24
C ASP A 31 -5.70 -2.71 2.35
N HIS A 32 -5.33 -1.93 3.37
CA HIS A 32 -3.98 -1.41 3.64
C HIS A 32 -2.89 -2.49 3.88
N ARG A 33 -3.16 -3.74 3.50
CA ARG A 33 -2.25 -4.86 3.61
C ARG A 33 -1.67 -5.12 2.22
N ALA A 34 -0.42 -4.72 2.02
CA ALA A 34 0.27 -4.95 0.76
C ALA A 34 0.33 -6.47 0.42
N PRO A 35 0.54 -6.84 -0.86
CA PRO A 35 0.48 -8.23 -1.33
C PRO A 35 1.30 -9.21 -0.49
N VAL A 36 0.86 -10.47 -0.39
CA VAL A 36 1.59 -11.54 0.32
C VAL A 36 3.00 -11.68 -0.27
N GLY A 37 4.04 -11.47 0.56
CA GLY A 37 5.45 -11.44 0.14
C GLY A 37 6.02 -10.03 -0.08
N SER A 38 5.23 -8.98 0.11
CA SER A 38 5.69 -7.60 0.24
C SER A 38 5.83 -7.19 1.71
N TYR A 39 6.58 -6.12 1.98
CA TYR A 39 6.83 -5.60 3.32
C TYR A 39 5.65 -4.84 3.96
N GLY A 40 4.45 -4.89 3.37
CA GLY A 40 3.37 -3.97 3.75
C GLY A 40 3.51 -2.61 3.05
N ILE A 41 2.59 -1.70 3.36
CA ILE A 41 2.80 -0.28 3.08
C ILE A 41 3.75 0.23 4.17
N VAL A 42 4.93 0.70 3.79
CA VAL A 42 5.83 1.41 4.70
C VAL A 42 5.44 2.87 4.66
N ARG A 43 5.09 3.44 5.82
CA ARG A 43 4.81 4.88 5.96
C ARG A 43 6.10 5.69 5.86
N ASP A 44 6.00 6.95 5.48
CA ASP A 44 7.12 7.87 5.58
C ASP A 44 7.47 8.12 7.07
N ALA A 45 8.68 8.61 7.32
CA ALA A 45 9.11 9.04 8.65
C ALA A 45 8.61 10.47 8.92
N GLY A 46 8.37 10.79 10.20
CA GLY A 46 7.99 12.13 10.66
C GLY A 46 6.73 12.17 11.52
N PRO A 47 6.50 13.31 12.20
CA PRO A 47 5.39 13.49 13.15
C PRO A 47 4.01 13.38 12.48
N GLU A 48 3.87 13.85 11.23
CA GLU A 48 2.63 13.78 10.46
C GLU A 48 2.18 12.33 10.21
N GLU A 49 3.14 11.43 10.00
CA GLU A 49 2.89 10.01 9.77
C GLU A 49 2.82 9.21 11.09
N GLN A 50 3.27 9.78 12.22
CA GLN A 50 3.19 9.15 13.56
C GLN A 50 1.88 9.41 14.29
N HIS A 51 1.03 10.29 13.77
CA HIS A 51 -0.19 10.72 14.45
C HIS A 51 0.07 11.27 15.87
N ILE A 52 1.25 11.83 16.10
CA ILE A 52 1.65 12.55 17.31
C ILE A 52 1.54 14.05 17.01
N ALA A 53 1.09 14.85 17.98
CA ALA A 53 1.06 16.29 17.80
C ALA A 53 2.50 16.81 17.64
N ALA A 54 2.75 17.70 16.68
CA ALA A 54 4.09 18.23 16.42
C ALA A 54 4.74 18.91 17.63
N GLU A 55 3.94 19.35 18.61
CA GLU A 55 4.40 19.92 19.88
C GLU A 55 4.93 18.89 20.88
N ASP A 56 4.49 17.64 20.76
CA ASP A 56 4.91 16.52 21.61
C ASP A 56 6.07 15.72 20.99
N TRP A 57 6.46 16.03 19.74
CA TRP A 57 7.50 15.35 19.00
C TRP A 57 8.89 15.84 19.41
N ASP A 58 9.73 14.94 19.94
CA ASP A 58 11.08 15.28 20.38
C ASP A 58 12.19 14.63 19.54
N MET A 59 13.45 14.92 19.89
CA MET A 59 14.61 14.37 19.17
C MET A 59 14.77 12.86 19.36
N VAL A 60 14.27 12.29 20.46
CA VAL A 60 14.30 10.85 20.69
C VAL A 60 13.28 10.19 19.76
N ASP A 61 12.10 10.76 19.62
CA ASP A 61 11.07 10.28 18.68
C ASP A 61 11.59 10.28 17.23
N GLU A 62 12.22 11.37 16.79
CA GLU A 62 12.82 11.49 15.46
C GLU A 62 13.88 10.40 15.22
N GLN A 63 14.81 10.23 16.16
CA GLN A 63 15.89 9.24 16.03
C GLN A 63 15.38 7.80 16.04
N MET A 64 14.32 7.53 16.79
CA MET A 64 13.68 6.22 16.81
C MET A 64 12.95 5.94 15.50
N ASP A 65 12.30 6.95 14.91
CA ASP A 65 11.58 6.82 13.64
C ASP A 65 12.53 6.66 12.45
N GLU A 66 13.62 7.43 12.39
CA GLU A 66 14.66 7.35 11.34
C GLU A 66 15.50 6.07 11.42
N SER A 67 15.47 5.34 12.54
CA SER A 67 16.30 4.15 12.72
C SER A 67 15.90 2.97 11.83
N PHE A 68 14.79 3.06 11.07
CA PHE A 68 14.31 1.97 10.22
C PHE A 68 14.87 2.03 8.79
N PRO A 69 15.44 0.93 8.27
CA PRO A 69 15.61 -0.40 8.90
C PRO A 69 16.68 -0.40 9.99
N ALA A 70 16.38 -1.01 11.15
CA ALA A 70 17.01 -0.98 12.50
C ALA A 70 18.56 -1.10 12.64
N SER A 71 19.35 -0.61 11.69
CA SER A 71 20.79 -0.83 11.55
C SER A 71 21.57 0.46 11.24
N ASP A 72 20.92 1.49 10.71
CA ASP A 72 21.61 2.76 10.48
C ASP A 72 21.55 3.63 11.76
N PRO A 73 22.71 4.06 12.29
CA PRO A 73 22.74 4.98 13.42
C PRO A 73 22.05 6.31 13.05
N PRO A 74 21.28 6.94 13.96
CA PRO A 74 20.67 8.24 13.67
C PRO A 74 21.71 9.27 13.22
N GLY A 75 21.39 10.09 12.23
CA GLY A 75 22.34 11.01 11.55
C GLY A 75 22.91 12.14 12.43
N ASN A 76 22.55 12.21 13.72
CA ASN A 76 22.95 13.29 14.63
C ASN A 76 24.19 12.97 15.50
N TYR A 77 24.99 11.96 15.15
CA TYR A 77 26.33 11.80 15.72
C TYR A 77 27.26 12.92 15.21
N ARG A 78 27.16 14.11 15.81
CA ARG A 78 28.23 15.12 15.69
C ARG A 78 29.45 14.55 16.40
N GLY A 79 30.47 14.24 15.60
CA GLY A 79 31.66 13.48 15.99
C GLY A 79 32.13 13.75 17.42
N ILE A 80 32.15 12.67 18.20
CA ILE A 80 33.09 12.55 19.31
C ILE A 80 34.46 12.43 18.62
N ALA A 81 35.13 13.57 18.45
CA ALA A 81 36.57 13.64 18.20
C ALA A 81 37.27 13.87 19.55
#